data_AF-A0A3C1P3H9-F1
#
_entry.id   AF-A0A3C1P3H9-F1
#
_cell.length_a   1.000
_cell.length_b   1.000
_cell.length_c   1.000
_cell.angle_alpha   90.00
_cell.angle_beta   90.00
_cell.angle_gamma   90.00
#
_symmetry.space_group_name_H-M   'P 1'
#
loop_
_entity.id
_entity.type
_entity.pdbx_description
1 polymer ?
#
loop_
_entity_poly.entity_id
_entity_poly.type
_entity_poly.pdbx_seq_one_letter_code
_entity_poly.pdbx_strand_id
1 'polypeptide(L)'
;MYRQWKHWCHFPGYWFDDAEISGEMGALFARVRVPITTVNAVDDRWAPAAAHDAFFPYYVTCELTTRDLHPGESGRSNIGHMGYLRRGSEPLRSAALDELGQS
;
A
#
# COMPACT_ATOMS: atom_id res chain seq x y z
N MET A 1 3.61 1.15 20.75
CA MET A 1 4.13 0.97 19.38
C MET A 1 4.55 -0.48 19.10
N TYR A 2 5.71 -1.00 19.53
CA TYR A 2 6.12 -2.39 19.18
C TYR A 2 5.16 -3.50 19.66
N ARG A 3 4.62 -3.40 20.88
CA ARG A 3 3.66 -4.37 21.42
C ARG A 3 2.31 -4.37 20.68
N GLN A 4 1.81 -3.19 20.32
CA GLN A 4 0.56 -3.02 19.58
C GLN A 4 0.72 -3.53 18.15
N TRP A 5 1.80 -3.16 17.46
CA TRP A 5 2.08 -3.67 16.12
C TRP A 5 2.19 -5.20 16.10
N LYS A 6 2.95 -5.77 17.04
CA LYS A 6 3.04 -7.23 17.18
C LYS A 6 1.68 -7.88 17.41
N HIS A 7 0.82 -7.26 18.23
CA HIS A 7 -0.53 -7.76 18.46
C HIS A 7 -1.33 -7.80 17.16
N TRP A 8 -1.38 -6.69 16.42
CA TRP A 8 -2.14 -6.60 15.18
C TRP A 8 -1.61 -7.50 14.06
N CYS A 9 -0.31 -7.78 14.02
CA CYS A 9 0.24 -8.77 13.07
C CYS A 9 -0.30 -10.20 13.25
N HIS A 10 -1.04 -10.51 14.32
CA HIS A 10 -1.71 -11.80 14.47
C HIS A 10 -3.06 -11.87 13.75
N PHE A 11 -3.59 -10.74 13.29
CA PHE A 11 -4.85 -10.67 12.56
C PHE A 11 -4.60 -10.49 11.06
N PRO A 12 -5.33 -11.21 10.18
CA PRO A 12 -5.27 -10.99 8.74
C PRO A 12 -5.59 -9.55 8.32
N GLY A 13 -6.58 -8.93 8.98
CA GLY A 13 -6.98 -7.54 8.78
C GLY A 13 -6.27 -6.53 9.70
N TYR A 14 -5.20 -6.91 10.39
CA TYR A 14 -4.49 -6.06 11.36
C TYR A 14 -5.44 -5.46 12.42
N TRP A 15 -5.37 -4.15 12.64
CA TRP A 15 -6.23 -3.44 13.59
C TRP A 15 -7.69 -3.34 13.15
N PHE A 16 -8.02 -3.69 11.91
CA PHE A 16 -9.40 -3.74 11.46
C PHE A 16 -10.16 -4.98 11.96
N ASP A 17 -9.43 -6.00 12.40
CA ASP A 17 -10.01 -7.18 13.05
C ASP A 17 -9.95 -7.08 14.59
N ASP A 18 -9.31 -6.05 15.13
CA ASP A 18 -9.22 -5.80 16.58
C ASP A 18 -10.54 -5.18 17.07
N ALA A 19 -11.28 -5.92 17.89
CA ALA A 19 -12.59 -5.49 18.40
C ALA A 19 -12.55 -4.17 19.18
N GLU A 20 -11.40 -3.80 19.77
CA GLU A 20 -11.28 -2.56 20.54
C GLU A 20 -11.19 -1.30 19.66
N ILE A 21 -10.57 -1.41 18.48
CA ILE A 21 -10.20 -0.23 17.67
C ILE A 21 -10.69 -0.29 16.21
N SER A 22 -11.19 -1.43 15.73
CA SER A 22 -11.63 -1.63 14.35
C SER A 22 -12.63 -0.58 13.88
N GLY A 23 -13.61 -0.24 14.72
CA GLY A 23 -14.60 0.80 14.42
C GLY A 23 -14.00 2.19 14.26
N GLU A 24 -13.05 2.57 15.12
CA GLU A 24 -12.35 3.85 15.02
C GLU A 24 -11.46 3.90 13.77
N MET A 25 -10.67 2.83 13.53
CA MET A 25 -9.77 2.77 12.39
C MET A 25 -10.54 2.77 11.06
N GLY A 26 -11.64 2.02 10.97
CA GLY A 26 -12.52 2.05 9.80
C GLY A 26 -13.07 3.46 9.54
N ALA A 27 -13.52 4.16 10.59
CA ALA A 27 -14.00 5.54 10.45
C ALA A 27 -12.90 6.52 10.03
N LEU A 28 -11.66 6.33 10.47
CA LEU A 28 -10.52 7.15 10.05
C LEU A 28 -10.19 6.97 8.56
N PHE A 29 -10.14 5.74 8.08
CA PHE A 29 -9.87 5.45 6.67
C PHE A 29 -11.01 5.93 5.77
N ALA A 30 -12.27 5.77 6.20
CA ALA A 30 -13.45 6.25 5.48
C ALA A 30 -13.50 7.79 5.33
N ARG A 31 -12.73 8.55 6.12
CA ARG A 31 -12.65 10.02 6.01
C ARG A 31 -11.81 10.48 4.81
N VAL A 32 -11.00 9.61 4.22
CA VAL A 32 -10.22 9.96 3.03
C VAL A 32 -11.17 10.09 1.85
N ARG A 33 -11.11 11.24 1.17
CA ARG A 33 -11.98 11.61 0.04
C ARG A 33 -11.21 11.99 -1.21
N VAL A 34 -9.90 12.14 -1.09
CA VAL A 34 -9.02 12.43 -2.23
C VAL A 34 -8.71 11.13 -2.94
N PRO A 35 -8.60 11.11 -4.28
CA PRO A 35 -8.14 9.94 -5.01
C PRO A 35 -6.81 9.42 -4.46
N ILE A 36 -6.68 8.11 -4.35
CA ILE A 36 -5.48 7.41 -3.87
C ILE A 36 -4.98 6.49 -4.98
N THR A 37 -3.70 6.59 -5.30
CA THR A 37 -3.00 5.54 -6.05
C THR A 37 -2.00 4.85 -5.14
N THR A 38 -2.15 3.53 -5.00
CA THR A 38 -1.22 2.70 -4.24
C THR A 38 -0.27 2.02 -5.21
N VAL A 39 1.03 2.14 -4.95
CA VAL A 39 2.07 1.56 -5.79
C VAL A 39 2.83 0.52 -4.99
N ASN A 40 2.80 -0.74 -5.43
CA ASN A 40 3.41 -1.85 -4.73
C ASN A 40 4.43 -2.57 -5.62
N ALA A 41 5.57 -2.98 -5.06
CA ALA A 41 6.53 -3.82 -5.77
C ALA A 41 6.20 -5.29 -5.49
N VAL A 42 5.93 -6.07 -6.53
CA VAL A 42 5.48 -7.47 -6.37
C VAL A 42 6.53 -8.39 -5.75
N ASP A 43 7.80 -7.98 -5.77
CA ASP A 43 8.92 -8.68 -5.15
C ASP A 43 9.30 -8.13 -3.76
N ASP A 44 8.47 -7.26 -3.18
CA ASP A 44 8.60 -6.82 -1.79
C ASP A 44 8.20 -7.93 -0.81
N ARG A 45 9.19 -8.41 -0.04
CA ARG A 45 8.99 -9.43 1.00
C ARG A 45 8.62 -8.85 2.37
N TRP A 46 8.74 -7.55 2.55
CA TRP A 46 8.44 -6.87 3.82
C TRP A 46 6.97 -6.43 3.88
N ALA A 47 6.38 -6.09 2.74
CA ALA A 47 4.95 -5.81 2.60
C ALA A 47 4.34 -6.71 1.50
N PRO A 48 4.02 -7.98 1.82
CA PRO A 48 3.34 -8.86 0.87
C PRO A 48 2.01 -8.28 0.40
N ALA A 49 1.55 -8.65 -0.80
CA ALA A 49 0.30 -8.16 -1.36
C ALA A 49 -0.89 -8.31 -0.38
N ALA A 50 -1.09 -9.49 0.20
CA ALA A 50 -2.17 -9.68 1.17
C ALA A 50 -2.13 -8.70 2.37
N ALA A 51 -0.94 -8.28 2.81
CA ALA A 51 -0.81 -7.33 3.91
C ALA A 51 -1.25 -5.91 3.52
N HIS A 52 -0.90 -5.45 2.31
CA HIS A 52 -1.31 -4.12 1.85
C HIS A 52 -2.80 -4.09 1.43
N ASP A 53 -3.27 -5.15 0.77
CA ASP A 53 -4.65 -5.27 0.28
C ASP A 53 -5.67 -5.25 1.42
N ALA A 54 -5.29 -5.71 2.62
CA ALA A 54 -6.14 -5.71 3.80
C ALA A 54 -6.67 -4.32 4.19
N PHE A 55 -6.02 -3.24 3.73
CA PHE A 55 -6.39 -1.87 4.07
C PHE A 55 -7.37 -1.26 3.07
N PHE A 56 -7.40 -1.77 1.84
CA PHE A 56 -8.16 -1.21 0.73
C PHE A 56 -9.67 -1.16 0.95
N PRO A 57 -10.31 -2.17 1.56
CA PRO A 57 -11.75 -2.14 1.82
C PRO A 57 -12.22 -0.98 2.72
N TYR A 58 -11.30 -0.33 3.44
CA TYR A 58 -11.62 0.74 4.38
C TYR A 58 -11.56 2.14 3.76
N TYR A 59 -10.99 2.27 2.55
CA TYR A 59 -11.01 3.50 1.76
C TYR A 59 -12.31 3.66 0.97
N VAL A 60 -13.43 3.70 1.69
CA VAL A 60 -14.79 3.60 1.09
C VAL A 60 -15.32 4.89 0.45
N THR A 61 -14.66 6.04 0.68
CA THR A 61 -15.15 7.36 0.24
C THR A 61 -14.20 8.03 -0.76
N CYS A 62 -13.24 7.30 -1.31
CA CYS A 62 -12.35 7.80 -2.35
C CYS A 62 -12.25 6.83 -3.52
N GLU A 63 -11.79 7.34 -4.66
CA GLU A 63 -11.32 6.49 -5.74
C GLU A 63 -9.97 5.90 -5.34
N LEU A 64 -9.85 4.57 -5.45
CA LEU A 64 -8.64 3.83 -5.14
C LEU A 64 -8.16 3.12 -6.40
N THR A 65 -6.99 3.49 -6.88
CA THR A 65 -6.29 2.82 -7.99
C THR A 65 -5.10 2.05 -7.43
N THR A 66 -4.94 0.79 -7.83
CA THR A 66 -3.80 -0.04 -7.44
C THR A 66 -2.86 -0.24 -8.62
N ARG A 67 -1.55 -0.15 -8.35
CA ARG A 67 -0.50 -0.35 -9.35
C ARG A 67 0.58 -1.27 -8.81
N ASP A 68 0.70 -2.42 -9.45
CA ASP A 68 1.80 -3.34 -9.22
C ASP A 68 2.97 -3.02 -10.15
N LEU A 69 4.17 -2.93 -9.55
CA LEU A 69 5.44 -2.75 -10.24
C LEU A 69 6.12 -4.11 -10.37
N HIS A 70 6.30 -4.55 -11.62
CA HIS A 70 7.07 -5.76 -11.91
C HIS A 70 8.52 -5.38 -12.26
N PRO A 71 9.54 -6.04 -11.68
CA PRO A 71 10.94 -5.72 -11.96
C PRO A 71 11.27 -5.72 -13.47
N GLY A 72 10.69 -6.67 -14.20
CA GLY A 72 10.87 -6.82 -15.65
C GLY A 72 10.43 -5.61 -16.46
N GLU A 73 9.38 -4.89 -16.04
CA GLU A 73 8.88 -3.68 -16.73
C GLU A 73 9.86 -2.50 -16.62
N SER A 74 10.73 -2.53 -15.61
CA SER A 74 11.73 -1.50 -15.34
C SER A 74 13.14 -1.86 -15.81
N GLY A 75 13.30 -2.98 -16.50
CA GLY A 75 14.62 -3.51 -16.90
C GLY A 75 15.49 -3.89 -15.71
N ARG A 76 14.89 -4.15 -14.53
CA ARG A 76 15.60 -4.47 -13.28
C ARG A 76 15.44 -5.93 -12.93
N SER A 77 16.45 -6.47 -12.26
CA SER A 77 16.40 -7.82 -11.69
C SER A 77 15.58 -7.89 -10.40
N ASN A 78 15.42 -6.77 -9.68
CA ASN A 78 14.69 -6.68 -8.41
C ASN A 78 14.33 -5.20 -8.10
N ILE A 79 13.16 -4.97 -7.50
CA ILE A 79 12.77 -3.71 -6.87
C ILE A 79 12.86 -3.89 -5.35
N GLY A 80 11.99 -4.72 -4.76
CA GLY A 80 11.88 -4.95 -3.32
C GLY A 80 11.46 -3.72 -2.53
N HIS A 81 11.36 -3.85 -1.20
CA HIS A 81 10.77 -2.84 -0.31
C HIS A 81 11.24 -1.39 -0.55
N MET A 82 12.55 -1.19 -0.60
CA MET A 82 13.15 0.14 -0.73
C MET A 82 13.58 0.47 -2.17
N GLY A 83 13.33 -0.44 -3.13
CA GLY A 83 13.81 -0.31 -4.51
C GLY A 83 13.33 0.96 -5.19
N TYR A 84 12.08 1.34 -4.95
CA TYR A 84 11.46 2.53 -5.49
C TYR A 84 12.09 3.84 -4.97
N LEU A 85 12.65 3.83 -3.75
CA LEU A 85 13.27 4.99 -3.11
C LEU A 85 14.77 5.14 -3.41
N ARG A 86 15.38 4.13 -4.04
CA ARG A 86 16.80 4.19 -4.43
C ARG A 86 17.03 5.21 -5.56
N ARG A 87 18.27 5.72 -5.60
CA ARG A 87 18.78 6.51 -6.72
C ARG A 87 18.76 5.66 -8.00
N GLY A 88 18.33 6.23 -9.12
CA GLY A 88 18.14 5.51 -10.39
C GLY A 88 16.73 4.94 -10.58
N SER A 89 15.84 5.08 -9.59
CA SER A 89 14.44 4.63 -9.66
C SER A 89 13.48 5.74 -10.12
N GLU A 90 14.00 6.91 -10.49
CA GLU A 90 13.24 8.05 -11.02
C GLU A 90 12.27 7.64 -12.15
N PRO A 91 12.63 6.75 -13.09
CA PRO A 91 11.68 6.30 -14.12
C PRO A 91 10.46 5.55 -13.56
N LEU A 92 10.68 4.69 -12.55
CA LEU A 92 9.58 4.00 -11.85
C LEU A 92 8.66 5.01 -11.16
N ARG A 93 9.24 6.06 -10.55
CA ARG A 93 8.46 7.10 -9.87
C ARG A 93 7.69 7.97 -10.84
N SER A 94 8.31 8.31 -11.96
CA SER A 94 7.69 9.17 -12.97
C SER A 94 6.51 8.46 -13.63
N ALA A 95 6.66 7.18 -14.01
CA ALA A 95 5.55 6.40 -14.57
C ALA A 95 4.34 6.33 -13.62
N ALA A 96 4.58 6.08 -12.33
CA ALA A 96 3.51 6.07 -11.33
C ALA A 96 2.84 7.44 -11.13
N LEU A 97 3.59 8.54 -11.27
CA LEU A 97 3.07 9.92 -11.14
C LEU A 97 2.36 10.41 -12.41
N ASP A 98 2.80 9.97 -13.59
CA ASP A 98 2.16 10.34 -14.86
C ASP A 98 0.76 9.71 -14.97
N GLU A 99 0.58 8.49 -14.45
CA GLU A 99 -0.72 7.81 -14.36
C GLU A 99 -1.68 8.55 -13.38
N LEU A 100 -1.16 9.15 -12.31
CA LEU A 100 -1.93 9.99 -11.37
C LEU A 100 -2.45 11.29 -12.00
N GLY A 101 -1.78 11.81 -13.03
CA GLY A 101 -2.19 13.03 -13.73
C GLY A 101 -3.30 12.82 -14.77
N GLN A 102 -3.71 11.57 -15.00
CA GLN A 102 -4.70 11.19 -16.02
C GLN A 102 -6.03 10.68 -15.44
N SER A 103 -6.19 10.62 -14.11
CA SER A 103 -7.42 10.23 -13.40
C SER A 103 -8.28 11.44 -13.04
#